data_AF-A0A2M7EN86-F1
#
_entry.id   AF-A0A2M7EN86-F1
#
_cell.length_a   1.000
_cell.length_b   1.000
_cell.length_c   1.000
_cell.angle_alpha   90.00
_cell.angle_beta   90.00
_cell.angle_gamma   90.00
#
_symmetry.space_group_name_H-M   'P 1'
#
loop_
_entity.id
_entity.type
_entity.pdbx_description
1 polymer ?
#
loop_
_entity_poly.entity_id
_entity_poly.type
_entity_poly.pdbx_seq_one_letter_code
_entity_poly.pdbx_strand_id
1 'polypeptide(L)'
;AAISASAPQLPTGPLIVLTGFAVFVVSLAFAPGRGVLAAGLRHISFQRRVHMRQGLLALAQGQPIYERYTIRLLMRAGLARADGVATEAGRAGAAKALLDEHRWEILRTMSDQESATALYDGMRAIETVVTRDQLSEIDARLTAPRDVPA
;
A
#
# COMPACT_ATOMS: atom_id res chain seq x y z
N ALA A 1 36.99 -18.49 11.07
CA ALA A 1 38.47 -18.62 11.00
C ALA A 1 38.96 -19.85 10.21
N ALA A 2 38.11 -20.59 9.47
CA ALA A 2 38.52 -21.87 8.86
C ALA A 2 38.75 -21.86 7.33
N ILE A 3 38.50 -20.75 6.62
CA ILE A 3 38.68 -20.68 5.16
C ILE A 3 40.13 -20.29 4.78
N SER A 4 40.94 -19.83 5.73
CA SER A 4 42.30 -19.36 5.48
C SER A 4 43.32 -20.47 5.21
N ALA A 5 42.94 -21.76 5.31
CA ALA A 5 43.88 -22.88 5.36
C ALA A 5 43.94 -23.76 4.09
N SER A 6 43.15 -23.49 3.03
CA SER A 6 42.94 -24.46 1.95
C SER A 6 43.68 -24.25 0.62
N ALA A 7 44.60 -23.28 0.45
CA ALA A 7 45.50 -23.29 -0.72
C ALA A 7 46.79 -22.44 -0.51
N PRO A 8 48.00 -23.00 -0.73
CA PRO A 8 49.23 -22.23 -0.81
C PRO A 8 49.21 -21.36 -2.09
N GLN A 9 49.70 -20.12 -2.04
CA GLN A 9 49.84 -19.15 -3.16
C GLN A 9 48.60 -18.30 -3.53
N LEU A 10 47.59 -18.17 -2.68
CA LEU A 10 46.50 -17.23 -2.94
C LEU A 10 46.93 -15.76 -2.73
N PRO A 11 46.67 -14.83 -3.68
CA PRO A 11 46.92 -13.41 -3.50
C PRO A 11 46.14 -12.87 -2.29
N THR A 12 46.84 -12.48 -1.23
CA THR A 12 46.24 -11.99 0.02
C THR A 12 45.45 -10.69 -0.16
N GLY A 13 45.89 -9.80 -1.06
CA GLY A 13 45.19 -8.57 -1.40
C GLY A 13 43.77 -8.80 -1.93
N PRO A 14 43.59 -9.54 -3.05
CA PRO A 14 42.28 -9.88 -3.59
C PRO A 14 41.33 -10.59 -2.61
N LEU A 15 41.81 -11.51 -1.77
CA LEU A 15 40.96 -12.21 -0.80
C LEU A 15 40.37 -11.28 0.26
N ILE A 16 41.17 -10.31 0.75
CA ILE A 16 40.69 -9.33 1.73
C ILE A 16 39.61 -8.43 1.10
N VAL A 17 39.81 -8.00 -0.15
CA VAL A 17 38.80 -7.19 -0.88
C VAL A 17 37.51 -7.97 -1.09
N LEU A 18 37.58 -9.22 -1.53
CA LEU A 18 36.42 -10.10 -1.70
C LEU A 18 35.65 -10.31 -0.40
N THR A 19 36.37 -10.54 0.70
CA THR A 19 35.75 -10.74 2.02
C THR A 19 35.08 -9.45 2.52
N GLY A 20 35.77 -8.31 2.41
CA GLY A 20 35.22 -7.00 2.78
C GLY A 20 34.01 -6.61 1.92
N PHE A 21 34.07 -6.87 0.61
CA PHE A 21 32.96 -6.67 -0.30
C PHE A 21 31.77 -7.56 0.04
N ALA A 22 31.99 -8.83 0.37
CA ALA A 22 30.92 -9.74 0.79
C ALA A 22 30.22 -9.25 2.07
N VAL A 23 31.00 -8.82 3.07
CA VAL A 23 30.44 -8.20 4.28
C VAL A 23 29.65 -6.94 3.94
N PHE A 24 30.19 -6.06 3.10
CA PHE A 24 29.50 -4.85 2.64
C PHE A 24 28.17 -5.16 1.93
N VAL A 25 28.15 -6.13 1.01
CA VAL A 25 26.92 -6.53 0.29
C VAL A 25 25.89 -7.09 1.25
N VAL A 26 26.29 -7.92 2.21
CA VAL A 26 25.38 -8.43 3.25
C VAL A 26 24.84 -7.27 4.08
N SER A 27 25.71 -6.39 4.58
CA SER A 27 25.29 -5.19 5.32
C SER A 27 24.34 -4.32 4.51
N LEU A 28 24.62 -4.11 3.22
CA LEU A 28 23.77 -3.33 2.32
C LEU A 28 22.44 -4.03 2.06
N ALA A 29 22.41 -5.35 1.87
CA ALA A 29 21.17 -6.09 1.64
C ALA A 29 20.22 -5.98 2.86
N PHE A 30 20.78 -6.07 4.07
CA PHE A 30 20.02 -6.11 5.33
C PHE A 30 19.90 -4.76 6.06
N ALA A 31 20.46 -3.66 5.53
CA ALA A 31 20.40 -2.36 6.19
C ALA A 31 18.94 -1.86 6.36
N PRO A 32 18.52 -1.42 7.56
CA PRO A 32 17.21 -0.81 7.74
C PRO A 32 17.15 0.56 7.05
N GLY A 33 16.06 0.85 6.34
CA GLY A 33 15.83 2.14 5.65
C GLY A 33 16.59 2.35 4.34
N ARG A 34 17.78 1.75 4.16
CA ARG A 34 18.60 1.82 2.93
C ARG A 34 18.84 0.47 2.24
N GLY A 35 18.46 -0.63 2.88
CA GLY A 35 18.75 -1.95 2.34
C GLY A 35 17.82 -2.34 1.20
N VAL A 36 18.41 -2.98 0.19
CA VAL A 36 17.71 -3.37 -1.04
C VAL A 36 16.57 -4.35 -0.74
N LEU A 37 16.77 -5.28 0.21
CA LEU A 37 15.72 -6.21 0.62
C LEU A 37 14.55 -5.49 1.29
N ALA A 38 14.85 -4.58 2.23
CA ALA A 38 13.82 -3.79 2.91
C ALA A 38 13.04 -2.90 1.92
N ALA A 39 13.71 -2.31 0.94
CA ALA A 39 13.09 -1.53 -0.12
C ALA A 39 12.19 -2.41 -1.01
N GLY A 40 12.67 -3.59 -1.42
CA GLY A 40 11.90 -4.55 -2.21
C GLY A 40 10.65 -5.04 -1.49
N LEU A 41 10.76 -5.40 -0.20
CA LEU A 41 9.62 -5.80 0.62
C LEU A 41 8.60 -4.66 0.76
N ARG A 42 9.06 -3.43 1.00
CA ARG A 42 8.18 -2.24 1.02
C ARG A 42 7.47 -2.06 -0.31
N HIS A 43 8.17 -2.20 -1.43
CA HIS A 43 7.59 -2.07 -2.76
C HIS A 43 6.51 -3.13 -3.03
N ILE A 44 6.79 -4.40 -2.73
CA ILE A 44 5.80 -5.49 -2.87
C ILE A 44 4.58 -5.22 -1.98
N SER A 45 4.81 -4.80 -0.73
CA SER A 45 3.72 -4.46 0.18
C SER A 45 2.87 -3.31 -0.35
N PHE A 46 3.50 -2.30 -0.96
CA PHE A 46 2.83 -1.15 -1.55
C PHE A 46 2.01 -1.56 -2.76
N GLN A 47 2.59 -2.31 -3.71
CA GLN A 47 1.89 -2.85 -4.86
C GLN A 47 0.65 -3.65 -4.44
N ARG A 48 0.81 -4.56 -3.47
CA ARG A 48 -0.32 -5.34 -2.94
C ARG A 48 -1.41 -4.45 -2.36
N ARG A 49 -1.07 -3.40 -1.61
CA ARG A 49 -2.05 -2.46 -1.06
C ARG A 49 -2.77 -1.69 -2.17
N VAL A 50 -2.05 -1.18 -3.16
CA VAL A 50 -2.61 -0.44 -4.30
C VAL A 50 -3.61 -1.30 -5.07
N HIS A 51 -3.22 -2.50 -5.50
CA HIS A 51 -4.12 -3.40 -6.23
C HIS A 51 -5.32 -3.83 -5.40
N MET A 52 -5.17 -3.98 -4.07
CA MET A 52 -6.30 -4.27 -3.19
C MET A 52 -7.32 -3.13 -3.21
N ARG A 53 -6.87 -1.88 -3.06
CA ARG A 53 -7.76 -0.71 -3.04
C ARG A 53 -8.40 -0.46 -4.40
N GLN A 54 -7.62 -0.53 -5.48
CA GLN A 54 -8.14 -0.44 -6.84
C GLN A 54 -9.14 -1.54 -7.15
N GLY A 55 -8.86 -2.78 -6.72
CA GLY A 55 -9.77 -3.90 -6.86
C GLY A 55 -11.08 -3.69 -6.10
N LEU A 56 -11.02 -3.20 -4.85
CA LEU A 56 -12.22 -2.89 -4.07
C LEU A 56 -13.05 -1.77 -4.69
N LEU A 57 -12.41 -0.70 -5.19
CA LEU A 57 -13.10 0.38 -5.90
C LEU A 57 -13.75 -0.10 -7.20
N ALA A 58 -13.05 -0.96 -7.96
CA ALA A 58 -13.61 -1.57 -9.16
C ALA A 58 -14.83 -2.45 -8.83
N LEU A 59 -14.76 -3.26 -7.76
CA LEU A 59 -15.92 -4.03 -7.28
C LEU A 59 -17.09 -3.13 -6.89
N ALA A 60 -16.81 -1.99 -6.25
CA ALA A 60 -17.82 -1.04 -5.81
C ALA A 60 -18.55 -0.38 -6.99
N GLN A 61 -17.81 -0.12 -8.08
CA GLN A 61 -18.34 0.45 -9.32
C GLN A 61 -18.92 -0.60 -10.27
N GLY A 62 -18.90 -1.89 -9.90
CA GLY A 62 -19.35 -2.99 -10.75
C GLY A 62 -18.50 -3.17 -12.01
N GLN A 63 -17.26 -2.65 -12.03
CA GLN A 63 -16.38 -2.76 -13.17
C GLN A 63 -15.71 -4.14 -13.23
N PRO A 64 -15.58 -4.74 -14.42
CA PRO A 64 -14.88 -6.01 -14.58
C PRO A 64 -13.38 -5.84 -14.30
N ILE A 65 -12.85 -6.64 -13.38
CA ILE A 65 -11.42 -6.67 -13.05
C ILE A 65 -10.77 -7.69 -13.99
N TYR A 66 -10.04 -7.24 -15.00
CA TYR A 66 -9.35 -8.14 -15.95
C TYR A 66 -7.97 -8.58 -15.46
N GLU A 67 -7.37 -7.84 -14.54
CA GLU A 67 -6.01 -8.09 -14.09
C GLU A 67 -5.91 -9.31 -13.17
N ARG A 68 -5.23 -10.36 -13.66
CA ARG A 68 -5.12 -11.66 -12.96
C ARG A 68 -4.47 -11.58 -11.58
N TYR A 69 -3.60 -10.61 -11.35
CA TYR A 69 -2.97 -10.42 -10.04
C TYR A 69 -3.98 -9.92 -9.02
N THR A 70 -4.73 -8.86 -9.38
CA THR A 70 -5.77 -8.24 -8.56
C THR A 70 -6.90 -9.20 -8.21
N ILE A 71 -7.40 -9.97 -9.19
CA ILE A 71 -8.42 -11.01 -8.92
C ILE A 71 -7.91 -12.05 -7.92
N ARG A 72 -6.70 -12.60 -8.14
CA ARG A 72 -6.11 -13.59 -7.23
C ARG A 72 -5.90 -13.03 -5.83
N LEU A 73 -5.54 -11.76 -5.72
CA LEU A 73 -5.36 -11.08 -4.45
C LEU A 73 -6.69 -10.93 -3.70
N LEU A 74 -7.75 -10.49 -4.37
CA LEU A 74 -9.10 -10.37 -3.80
C LEU A 74 -9.66 -11.74 -3.42
N MET A 75 -9.48 -12.76 -4.26
CA MET A 75 -9.90 -14.13 -3.96
C MET A 75 -9.19 -14.70 -2.73
N ARG A 76 -7.87 -14.54 -2.63
CA ARG A 76 -7.09 -14.97 -1.45
C ARG A 76 -7.50 -14.24 -0.18
N ALA A 77 -8.00 -13.02 -0.30
CA ALA A 77 -8.55 -12.25 0.82
C ALA A 77 -10.02 -12.58 1.11
N GLY A 78 -10.68 -13.46 0.34
CA GLY A 78 -12.10 -13.79 0.49
C GLY A 78 -13.05 -12.66 0.05
N LEU A 79 -12.56 -11.68 -0.71
CA LEU A 79 -13.31 -10.50 -1.14
C LEU A 79 -13.98 -10.69 -2.50
N ALA A 80 -13.46 -11.60 -3.33
CA ALA A 80 -14.06 -11.96 -4.61
C ALA A 80 -14.11 -13.48 -4.77
N ARG A 81 -15.10 -13.98 -5.49
CA ARG A 81 -15.18 -15.38 -5.92
C ARG A 81 -14.33 -15.58 -7.18
N ALA A 82 -14.10 -16.85 -7.55
CA ALA A 82 -13.33 -17.23 -8.74
C ALA A 82 -13.87 -16.67 -10.07
N ASP A 83 -15.15 -16.32 -10.12
CA ASP A 83 -15.81 -15.66 -11.25
C ASP A 83 -15.62 -14.12 -11.25
N GLY A 84 -14.90 -13.57 -10.26
CA GLY A 84 -14.68 -12.13 -10.12
C GLY A 84 -15.81 -11.38 -9.42
N VAL A 85 -16.87 -12.07 -8.98
CA VAL A 85 -18.00 -11.44 -8.28
C VAL A 85 -17.62 -11.15 -6.82
N ALA A 86 -17.98 -9.97 -6.33
CA ALA A 86 -17.74 -9.58 -4.94
C ALA A 86 -18.48 -10.52 -3.98
N THR A 87 -17.78 -11.01 -2.96
CA THR A 87 -18.41 -11.68 -1.83
C THR A 87 -19.14 -10.65 -0.96
N GLU A 88 -19.85 -11.08 0.10
CA GLU A 88 -20.41 -10.14 1.07
C GLU A 88 -19.32 -9.28 1.75
N ALA A 89 -18.22 -9.90 2.18
CA ALA A 89 -17.06 -9.18 2.69
C ALA A 89 -16.45 -8.25 1.63
N GLY A 90 -16.42 -8.68 0.37
CA GLY A 90 -16.02 -7.85 -0.78
C GLY A 90 -16.89 -6.62 -0.96
N ARG A 91 -18.21 -6.79 -0.93
CA ARG A 91 -19.19 -5.69 -1.03
C ARG A 91 -19.06 -4.72 0.13
N ALA A 92 -18.90 -5.20 1.36
CA ALA A 92 -18.68 -4.35 2.52
C ALA A 92 -17.35 -3.58 2.42
N GLY A 93 -16.27 -4.25 2.01
CA GLY A 93 -14.97 -3.61 1.80
C GLY A 93 -14.98 -2.59 0.66
N ALA A 94 -15.71 -2.88 -0.42
CA ALA A 94 -15.91 -2.01 -1.56
C ALA A 94 -16.72 -0.75 -1.19
N ALA A 95 -17.81 -0.92 -0.44
CA ALA A 95 -18.62 0.17 0.09
C ALA A 95 -17.79 1.07 1.03
N LYS A 96 -16.98 0.47 1.92
CA LYS A 96 -16.05 1.22 2.76
C LYS A 96 -15.04 2.00 1.93
N ALA A 97 -14.45 1.37 0.92
CA ALA A 97 -13.45 2.03 0.06
C ALA A 97 -14.04 3.24 -0.69
N LEU A 98 -15.27 3.14 -1.20
CA LEU A 98 -15.98 4.27 -1.81
C LEU A 98 -16.29 5.38 -0.81
N LEU A 99 -16.78 5.01 0.38
CA LEU A 99 -17.06 5.97 1.43
C LEU A 99 -15.80 6.77 1.79
N ASP A 100 -14.67 6.08 1.97
CA ASP A 100 -13.39 6.72 2.26
C ASP A 100 -12.98 7.66 1.13
N GLU A 101 -13.19 7.30 -0.15
CA GLU A 101 -12.90 8.18 -1.29
C GLU A 101 -13.72 9.47 -1.24
N HIS A 102 -15.04 9.38 -0.99
CA HIS A 102 -15.90 10.56 -0.88
C HIS A 102 -15.55 11.43 0.34
N ARG A 103 -15.14 10.81 1.46
CA ARG A 103 -14.64 11.56 2.62
C ARG A 103 -13.38 12.34 2.28
N TRP A 104 -12.46 11.74 1.52
CA TRP A 104 -11.25 12.41 1.03
C TRP A 104 -11.55 13.52 0.03
N GLU A 105 -12.59 13.37 -0.81
CA GLU A 105 -13.06 14.44 -1.70
C GLU A 105 -13.57 15.64 -0.90
N ILE A 106 -14.39 15.41 0.13
CA ILE A 106 -14.89 16.50 0.98
C ILE A 106 -13.76 17.18 1.74
N LEU A 107 -12.86 16.40 2.35
CA LEU A 107 -11.69 16.94 3.05
C LEU A 107 -10.85 17.86 2.14
N ARG A 108 -10.68 17.51 0.86
CA ARG A 108 -10.00 18.36 -0.13
C ARG A 108 -10.71 19.69 -0.41
N THR A 109 -12.02 19.77 -0.21
CA THR A 109 -12.79 21.02 -0.36
C THR A 109 -12.77 21.89 0.90
N MET A 110 -12.36 21.34 2.04
CA MET A 110 -12.25 22.06 3.30
C MET A 110 -10.92 22.81 3.36
N SER A 111 -10.94 24.08 2.94
CA SER A 111 -9.76 24.96 2.86
C SER A 111 -9.01 25.15 4.19
N ASP A 112 -9.63 24.82 5.33
CA ASP A 112 -9.05 24.98 6.68
C ASP A 112 -8.16 23.79 7.10
N GLN A 113 -7.98 22.78 6.22
CA GLN A 113 -7.29 21.52 6.51
C GLN A 113 -6.15 21.20 5.54
N GLU A 114 -5.35 22.19 5.16
CA GLU A 114 -4.20 22.03 4.24
C GLU A 114 -3.19 20.98 4.72
N SER A 115 -2.90 20.93 6.02
CA SER A 115 -1.94 19.98 6.60
C SER A 115 -2.42 18.52 6.53
N ALA A 116 -3.72 18.28 6.65
CA ALA A 116 -4.30 16.94 6.54
C ALA A 116 -4.39 16.48 5.08
N THR A 117 -4.68 17.41 4.17
CA THR A 117 -4.73 17.15 2.73
C THR A 117 -3.36 16.77 2.16
N ALA A 118 -2.27 17.37 2.66
CA ALA A 118 -0.91 17.03 2.27
C ALA A 118 -0.50 15.57 2.61
N LEU A 119 -1.22 14.92 3.52
CA LEU A 119 -0.98 13.53 3.90
C LEU A 119 -1.75 12.53 3.03
N TYR A 120 -2.52 13.00 2.05
CA TYR A 120 -3.23 12.13 1.11
C TYR A 120 -2.23 11.41 0.19
N ASP A 121 -2.17 10.08 0.34
CA ASP A 121 -1.40 9.19 -0.54
C ASP A 121 -2.31 8.19 -1.29
N GLY A 122 -3.63 8.39 -1.24
CA GLY A 122 -4.63 7.48 -1.79
C GLY A 122 -4.79 6.15 -1.07
N MET A 123 -3.98 5.87 -0.03
CA MET A 123 -3.91 4.56 0.63
C MET A 123 -4.13 4.63 2.14
N ARG A 124 -3.93 5.80 2.76
CA ARG A 124 -4.18 6.04 4.18
C ARG A 124 -5.67 6.07 4.49
N ALA A 125 -6.02 5.38 5.55
CA ALA A 125 -7.33 5.45 6.17
C ALA A 125 -7.54 6.87 6.71
N ILE A 126 -8.64 7.52 6.34
CA ILE A 126 -8.88 8.91 6.72
C ILE A 126 -8.94 9.06 8.23
N GLU A 127 -9.42 8.04 8.95
CA GLU A 127 -9.53 7.99 10.40
C GLU A 127 -8.17 8.04 11.12
N THR A 128 -7.06 7.83 10.40
CA THR A 128 -5.69 7.97 10.93
C THR A 128 -5.10 9.36 10.73
N VAL A 129 -5.76 10.18 9.90
CA VAL A 129 -5.28 11.52 9.50
C VAL A 129 -6.11 12.62 10.13
N VAL A 130 -7.41 12.40 10.35
CA VAL A 130 -8.34 13.36 10.94
C VAL A 130 -8.79 12.94 12.34
N THR A 131 -9.17 13.90 13.17
CA THR A 131 -9.77 13.63 14.49
C THR A 131 -11.20 13.07 14.34
N ARG A 132 -11.73 12.48 15.41
CA ARG A 132 -13.12 11.97 15.41
C ARG A 132 -14.14 13.08 15.12
N ASP A 133 -13.93 14.26 15.69
CA ASP A 133 -14.84 15.39 15.50
C ASP A 133 -14.81 15.86 14.04
N GLN A 134 -13.63 15.95 13.44
CA GLN A 134 -13.46 16.28 12.02
C GLN A 134 -14.10 15.22 11.10
N LEU A 135 -13.95 13.94 11.43
CA LEU A 135 -14.61 12.86 10.70
C LEU A 135 -16.14 12.97 10.77
N SER A 136 -16.68 13.35 11.93
CA SER A 136 -18.12 13.55 12.10
C SER A 136 -18.64 14.74 11.28
N GLU A 137 -17.85 15.82 11.14
CA GLU A 137 -18.19 16.95 10.29
C GLU A 137 -18.21 16.55 8.81
N ILE A 138 -17.22 15.78 8.37
CA ILE A 138 -17.16 15.23 7.01
C ILE A 138 -18.38 14.33 6.74
N ASP A 139 -18.73 13.45 7.68
CA ASP A 139 -19.88 12.56 7.57
C ASP A 139 -21.22 13.33 7.54
N ALA A 140 -21.32 14.43 8.29
CA ALA A 140 -22.49 15.32 8.23
C ALA A 140 -22.65 15.95 6.84
N ARG A 141 -21.55 16.36 6.20
CA ARG A 141 -21.56 16.92 4.83
C ARG A 141 -21.86 15.87 3.76
N LEU A 142 -21.47 14.60 3.96
CA LEU A 142 -21.85 13.49 3.06
C LEU A 142 -23.36 13.27 3.01
N THR A 143 -24.02 13.48 4.15
CA THR A 143 -25.47 13.23 4.30
C THR A 143 -26.31 14.45 3.94
N ALA A 144 -25.69 15.62 3.78
CA ALA A 144 -26.39 16.85 3.39
C ALA A 144 -26.97 16.72 1.97
N PRO A 145 -28.24 17.14 1.76
CA PRO A 145 -28.83 17.16 0.42
C PRO A 145 -27.96 17.99 -0.53
N ARG A 146 -27.62 17.44 -1.70
CA ARG A 146 -26.97 18.23 -2.77
C ARG A 146 -28.02 19.09 -3.43
N ASP A 147 -27.86 20.40 -3.37
CA ASP A 147 -28.65 21.32 -4.18
C ASP A 147 -28.44 20.97 -5.67
N VAL A 148 -29.51 20.62 -6.36
CA VAL A 148 -29.48 20.37 -7.80
C VAL A 148 -29.55 21.73 -8.48
N PRO A 149 -28.52 22.16 -9.23
CA PRO A 149 -28.60 23.41 -9.98
C PRO A 149 -29.73 23.29 -11.03
N ALA A 150 -30.55 24.34 -11.11
CA ALA A 150 -31.70 24.44 -12.01
C ALA A 150 -31.31 24.52 -13.48
#